data_AF-A0A8S0FJU8-F1
#
_entry.id   AF-A0A8S0FJU8-F1
#
_cell.length_a   1.000
_cell.length_b   1.000
_cell.length_c   1.000
_cell.angle_alpha   90.00
_cell.angle_beta   90.00
_cell.angle_gamma   90.00
#
_symmetry.space_group_name_H-M   'P 1'
#
loop_
_entity.id
_entity.type
_entity.pdbx_description
1 polymer ?
#
loop_
_entity_poly.entity_id
_entity_poly.type
_entity_poly.pdbx_seq_one_letter_code
_entity_poly.pdbx_strand_id
1 'polypeptide(L)'
;MVRQGQDLMVQVVKDPLGTKGARLTTDITLPSRYLVFMPGASHVGVSQRIESESERERLKKVVAEYCDEQGGFIIRTAAEGVGEAELASDAAYLKRVWTKVMERKKRPQTRYQLYGELALAQRVLRDFADAELDRIRVDSRLTYEALLEFTSEYIPEMTSKLEHYNCSTRRR
;
A
#
# COMPACT_ATOMS: atom_id res chain seq x y z
N MET A 1 -8.55 -27.16 6.77
CA MET A 1 -9.56 -27.81 5.91
C MET A 1 -10.69 -26.81 5.69
N VAL A 2 -11.02 -26.49 4.43
CA VAL A 2 -12.07 -25.52 4.09
C VAL A 2 -13.44 -26.22 4.10
N ARG A 3 -14.50 -25.53 4.56
CA ARG A 3 -15.88 -26.04 4.55
C ARG A 3 -16.76 -25.24 3.60
N GLN A 4 -17.75 -25.90 3.00
CA GLN A 4 -18.75 -25.23 2.17
C GLN A 4 -19.51 -24.20 3.02
N GLY A 5 -19.67 -22.98 2.49
CA GLY A 5 -20.29 -21.86 3.20
C GLY A 5 -19.36 -21.06 4.12
N GLN A 6 -18.07 -21.41 4.19
CA GLN A 6 -17.07 -20.62 4.89
C GLN A 6 -16.65 -19.40 4.06
N ASP A 7 -16.73 -18.21 4.66
CA ASP A 7 -16.19 -17.00 4.06
C ASP A 7 -14.67 -16.95 4.24
N LEU A 8 -13.96 -16.66 3.14
CA LEU A 8 -12.51 -16.59 3.08
C LEU A 8 -12.08 -15.24 2.53
N MET A 9 -11.04 -14.68 3.13
CA MET A 9 -10.34 -13.54 2.53
C MET A 9 -9.52 -14.05 1.34
N VAL A 10 -9.69 -13.41 0.20
CA VAL A 10 -9.03 -13.77 -1.05
C VAL A 10 -8.49 -12.51 -1.73
N GLN A 11 -7.41 -12.68 -2.48
CA GLN A 11 -6.83 -11.66 -3.35
C GLN A 11 -6.95 -12.09 -4.81
N VAL A 12 -7.32 -11.15 -5.68
CA VAL A 12 -7.32 -11.35 -7.13
C VAL A 12 -5.89 -11.30 -7.65
N VAL A 13 -5.42 -12.39 -8.26
CA VAL A 13 -4.09 -12.51 -8.87
C VAL A 13 -4.13 -12.26 -10.37
N LYS A 14 -5.22 -12.68 -11.01
CA LYS A 14 -5.47 -12.43 -12.44
C LYS A 14 -6.92 -12.07 -12.65
N ASP A 15 -7.12 -11.04 -13.45
CA ASP A 15 -8.43 -10.64 -13.94
C ASP A 15 -9.09 -11.78 -14.74
N PRO A 16 -10.43 -11.81 -14.78
CA PRO A 16 -11.15 -12.77 -15.59
C PRO A 16 -10.78 -12.63 -17.07
N LEU A 17 -10.57 -13.76 -17.74
CA LEU A 17 -10.22 -13.82 -19.16
C LEU A 17 -11.28 -14.67 -19.89
N GLY A 18 -12.12 -14.00 -20.68
CA GLY A 18 -13.22 -14.63 -21.41
C GLY A 18 -14.25 -15.25 -20.45
N THR A 19 -14.47 -16.55 -20.56
CA THR A 19 -15.39 -17.31 -19.68
C THR A 19 -14.75 -17.80 -18.38
N LYS A 20 -13.42 -17.65 -18.23
CA LYS A 20 -12.72 -18.05 -17.01
C LYS A 20 -12.80 -16.91 -16.00
N GLY A 21 -13.37 -17.21 -14.83
CA GLY A 21 -13.42 -16.28 -13.70
C GLY A 21 -12.03 -15.87 -13.21
N ALA A 22 -11.99 -14.87 -12.34
CA ALA A 22 -10.75 -14.37 -11.76
C ALA A 22 -9.98 -15.46 -11.00
N ARG A 23 -8.65 -15.43 -11.10
CA ARG A 23 -7.80 -16.33 -10.30
C ARG A 23 -7.59 -15.72 -8.92
N LEU A 24 -7.94 -16.48 -7.89
CA LEU A 24 -7.85 -16.05 -6.50
C LEU A 24 -6.72 -16.77 -5.75
N THR A 25 -6.18 -16.12 -4.73
CA THR A 25 -5.27 -16.70 -3.72
C THR A 25 -5.73 -16.34 -2.31
N THR A 26 -5.42 -17.19 -1.34
CA THR A 26 -5.55 -16.88 0.10
C THR A 26 -4.27 -16.33 0.70
N ASP A 27 -3.15 -16.44 -0.02
CA ASP A 27 -1.86 -15.87 0.37
C ASP A 27 -1.84 -14.39 -0.02
N ILE A 28 -2.31 -13.56 0.90
CA ILE A 28 -2.47 -12.12 0.68
C ILE A 28 -1.10 -11.44 0.65
N THR A 29 -0.90 -10.52 -0.27
CA THR A 29 0.30 -9.68 -0.34
C THR A 29 -0.10 -8.24 -0.62
N LEU A 30 0.54 -7.30 0.07
CA LEU A 30 0.27 -5.86 -0.07
C LEU A 30 1.51 -5.17 -0.64
N PRO A 31 1.53 -4.83 -1.94
CA PRO A 31 2.65 -4.14 -2.54
C PRO A 31 2.59 -2.63 -2.31
N SER A 32 3.72 -2.05 -1.93
CA SER A 32 3.97 -0.60 -1.97
C SER A 32 5.14 -0.29 -2.91
N ARG A 33 5.72 0.91 -2.84
CA ARG A 33 6.78 1.36 -3.74
C ARG A 33 8.07 0.54 -3.57
N TYR A 34 8.53 0.38 -2.33
CA TYR A 34 9.82 -0.25 -2.01
C TYR A 34 9.64 -1.64 -1.40
N LEU A 35 8.57 -1.86 -0.66
CA LEU A 35 8.31 -3.09 0.08
C LEU A 35 7.03 -3.78 -0.39
N VAL A 36 6.96 -5.09 -0.15
CA VAL A 36 5.73 -5.88 -0.25
C VAL A 36 5.51 -6.54 1.11
N PHE A 37 4.38 -6.27 1.76
CA PHE A 37 4.05 -6.91 3.03
C PHE A 37 3.42 -8.27 2.81
N MET A 38 3.86 -9.24 3.59
CA MET A 38 3.41 -10.64 3.60
C MET A 38 2.85 -10.98 4.99
N PRO A 39 1.53 -10.91 5.18
CA PRO A 39 0.91 -11.29 6.44
C PRO A 39 1.24 -12.73 6.84
N GLY A 40 1.64 -12.93 8.10
CA GLY A 40 1.98 -14.25 8.65
C GLY A 40 3.34 -14.82 8.20
N ALA A 41 4.09 -14.13 7.34
CA ALA A 41 5.49 -14.49 7.08
C ALA A 41 6.39 -13.98 8.20
N SER A 42 7.43 -14.72 8.55
CA SER A 42 8.39 -14.33 9.61
C SER A 42 9.74 -13.83 9.09
N HIS A 43 9.90 -13.70 7.78
CA HIS A 43 11.19 -13.40 7.15
C HIS A 43 11.13 -12.17 6.25
N VAL A 44 12.31 -11.57 6.07
CA VAL A 44 12.56 -10.55 5.05
C VAL A 44 13.13 -11.22 3.81
N GLY A 45 12.44 -11.09 2.68
CA GLY A 45 12.94 -11.46 1.35
C GLY A 45 13.58 -10.26 0.65
N VAL A 46 14.60 -10.49 -0.16
CA VAL A 46 15.22 -9.43 -0.99
C VAL A 46 15.13 -9.83 -2.46
N SER A 47 14.73 -8.89 -3.32
CA SER A 47 14.66 -9.11 -4.77
C SER A 47 15.96 -9.72 -5.31
N GLN A 48 15.84 -10.71 -6.18
CA GLN A 48 16.98 -11.35 -6.84
C GLN A 48 17.69 -10.41 -7.83
N ARG A 49 17.03 -9.31 -8.24
CA ARG A 49 17.61 -8.31 -9.15
C ARG A 49 18.56 -7.33 -8.45
N ILE A 50 18.59 -7.30 -7.12
CA ILE A 50 19.59 -6.53 -6.38
C ILE A 50 20.81 -7.44 -6.28
N GLU A 51 21.85 -7.13 -7.06
CA GLU A 51 23.06 -7.97 -7.20
C GLU A 51 24.11 -7.68 -6.11
N SER A 52 24.13 -6.45 -5.59
CA SER A 52 25.10 -6.04 -4.57
C SER A 52 24.78 -6.66 -3.22
N GLU A 53 25.62 -7.59 -2.76
CA GLU A 53 25.41 -8.29 -1.48
C GLU A 53 25.45 -7.31 -0.29
N SER A 54 26.34 -6.30 -0.32
CA SER A 54 26.38 -5.28 0.73
C SER A 54 25.07 -4.50 0.85
N GLU A 55 24.43 -4.22 -0.29
CA GLU A 55 23.15 -3.52 -0.31
C GLU A 55 22.01 -4.44 0.17
N ARG A 56 22.04 -5.71 -0.20
CA ARG A 56 21.09 -6.72 0.29
C ARG A 56 21.14 -6.85 1.80
N GLU A 57 22.33 -6.94 2.38
CA GLU A 57 22.51 -7.02 3.83
C GLU A 57 22.04 -5.74 4.53
N ARG A 58 22.38 -4.57 4.00
CA ARG A 58 21.92 -3.27 4.52
C ARG A 58 20.39 -3.20 4.55
N LEU A 59 19.76 -3.39 3.39
CA LEU A 59 18.31 -3.32 3.25
C LEU A 59 17.61 -4.36 4.13
N LYS A 60 18.13 -5.60 4.17
CA LYS A 60 17.59 -6.66 5.01
C LYS A 60 17.67 -6.31 6.50
N LYS A 61 18.78 -5.74 6.96
CA LYS A 61 18.96 -5.32 8.35
C LYS A 61 17.93 -4.25 8.74
N VAL A 62 17.79 -3.21 7.92
CA VAL A 62 16.84 -2.12 8.14
C VAL A 62 15.41 -2.64 8.17
N VAL A 63 15.03 -3.48 7.19
CA VAL A 63 13.65 -3.96 7.08
C VAL A 63 13.29 -5.01 8.13
N ALA A 64 14.27 -5.75 8.64
CA ALA A 64 14.06 -6.75 9.69
C ALA A 64 13.52 -6.15 10.99
N GLU A 65 13.84 -4.89 11.29
CA GLU A 65 13.33 -4.18 12.47
C GLU A 65 11.81 -3.95 12.42
N TYR A 66 11.22 -3.98 11.22
CA TYR A 66 9.78 -3.81 11.03
C TYR A 66 9.01 -5.13 10.98
N CYS A 67 9.68 -6.27 10.89
CA CYS A 67 9.01 -7.58 10.95
C CYS A 67 8.46 -7.85 12.35
N ASP A 68 7.21 -8.27 12.44
CA ASP A 68 6.56 -8.64 13.69
C ASP A 68 5.61 -9.83 13.50
N GLU A 69 4.79 -10.14 14.51
CA GLU A 69 3.82 -11.24 14.45
C GLU A 69 2.75 -11.04 13.35
N GLN A 70 2.57 -9.81 12.85
CA GLN A 70 1.60 -9.54 11.79
C GLN A 70 2.11 -10.03 10.43
N GLY A 71 3.43 -9.97 10.20
CA GLY A 71 4.02 -10.41 8.95
C GLY A 71 5.43 -9.88 8.67
N GLY A 72 5.94 -10.32 7.52
CA GLY A 72 7.26 -9.97 7.01
C GLY A 72 7.16 -9.15 5.73
N PHE A 73 8.32 -8.89 5.12
CA PHE A 73 8.41 -8.01 3.95
C PHE A 73 9.26 -8.63 2.85
N ILE A 74 8.96 -8.30 1.59
CA ILE A 74 9.86 -8.48 0.45
C ILE A 74 10.35 -7.11 -0.02
N ILE A 75 11.66 -6.95 -0.10
CA ILE A 75 12.32 -5.75 -0.60
C ILE A 75 12.34 -5.80 -2.13
N ARG A 76 11.74 -4.79 -2.77
CA ARG A 76 11.66 -4.65 -4.23
C ARG A 76 12.95 -4.04 -4.77
N THR A 77 13.20 -4.24 -6.06
CA THR A 77 14.35 -3.62 -6.75
C THR A 77 14.35 -2.09 -6.65
N ALA A 78 13.17 -1.46 -6.56
CA ALA A 78 13.06 -0.01 -6.39
C ALA A 78 13.61 0.50 -5.05
N ALA A 79 13.87 -0.39 -4.07
CA ALA A 79 14.45 -0.05 -2.77
C ALA A 79 15.99 0.08 -2.81
N GLU A 80 16.63 -0.27 -3.92
CA GLU A 80 18.07 -0.16 -4.06
C GLU A 80 18.53 1.31 -3.95
N GLY A 81 19.47 1.57 -3.04
CA GLY A 81 19.97 2.91 -2.74
C GLY A 81 19.03 3.77 -1.88
N VAL A 82 17.89 3.24 -1.45
CA VAL A 82 16.90 3.97 -0.66
C VAL A 82 17.32 4.10 0.81
N GLY A 83 17.08 5.27 1.39
CA GLY A 83 17.39 5.58 2.79
C GLY A 83 16.48 4.83 3.78
N GLU A 84 16.92 4.76 5.04
CA GLU A 84 16.19 4.04 6.10
C GLU A 84 14.83 4.68 6.42
N ALA A 85 14.74 6.01 6.37
CA ALA A 85 13.50 6.75 6.64
C ALA A 85 12.39 6.43 5.63
N GLU A 86 12.73 6.35 4.33
CA GLU A 86 11.77 5.98 3.28
C GLU A 86 11.29 4.54 3.44
N LEU A 87 12.19 3.61 3.81
CA LEU A 87 11.80 2.22 4.11
C LEU A 87 10.90 2.12 5.34
N ALA A 88 11.19 2.91 6.37
CA ALA A 88 10.38 2.98 7.58
C ALA A 88 8.96 3.46 7.28
N SER A 89 8.84 4.51 6.47
CA SER A 89 7.56 5.07 6.04
C SER A 89 6.76 4.06 5.21
N ASP A 90 7.41 3.39 4.26
CA ASP A 90 6.77 2.38 3.41
C ASP A 90 6.27 1.18 4.25
N ALA A 91 7.06 0.73 5.23
CA ALA A 91 6.67 -0.31 6.17
C ALA A 91 5.48 0.13 7.05
N ALA A 92 5.51 1.35 7.58
CA ALA A 92 4.44 1.91 8.40
C ALA A 92 3.13 2.05 7.59
N TYR A 93 3.20 2.52 6.35
CA TYR A 93 2.07 2.57 5.43
C TYR A 93 1.46 1.17 5.23
N LEU A 94 2.28 0.16 4.92
CA LEU A 94 1.81 -1.20 4.71
C LEU A 94 1.14 -1.81 5.95
N LYS A 95 1.70 -1.58 7.14
CA LYS A 95 1.07 -2.01 8.41
C LYS A 95 -0.27 -1.30 8.67
N ARG A 96 -0.37 -0.01 8.37
CA ARG A 96 -1.63 0.75 8.44
C ARG A 96 -2.67 0.15 7.50
N VAL A 97 -2.30 -0.13 6.25
CA VAL A 97 -3.18 -0.79 5.28
C VAL A 97 -3.66 -2.15 5.80
N TRP A 98 -2.75 -2.98 6.31
CA TRP A 98 -3.10 -4.31 6.83
C TRP A 98 -4.06 -4.23 8.03
N THR A 99 -3.82 -3.30 8.95
CA THR A 99 -4.70 -3.05 10.10
C THR A 99 -6.11 -2.72 9.62
N LYS A 100 -6.26 -1.84 8.63
CA LYS A 100 -7.57 -1.49 8.05
C LYS A 100 -8.23 -2.67 7.33
N VAL A 101 -7.47 -3.49 6.61
CA VAL A 101 -7.98 -4.72 5.99
C VAL A 101 -8.54 -5.67 7.06
N MET A 102 -7.82 -5.84 8.18
CA MET A 102 -8.26 -6.70 9.28
C MET A 102 -9.46 -6.14 10.06
N GLU A 103 -9.53 -4.82 10.26
CA GLU A 103 -10.70 -4.14 10.82
C GLU A 103 -11.94 -4.36 9.95
N ARG A 104 -11.80 -4.19 8.62
CA ARG A 104 -12.88 -4.47 7.66
C ARG A 104 -13.26 -5.95 7.70
N LYS A 105 -12.30 -6.87 7.70
CA LYS A 105 -12.59 -8.32 7.77
C LYS A 105 -13.51 -8.72 8.95
N LYS A 106 -13.44 -8.01 10.08
CA LYS A 106 -14.27 -8.28 11.28
C LYS A 106 -15.73 -7.82 11.14
N ARG A 107 -16.06 -7.02 10.14
CA ARG A 107 -17.44 -6.53 9.94
C ARG A 107 -18.36 -7.69 9.52
N PRO A 108 -19.65 -7.66 9.89
CA PRO A 108 -20.59 -8.76 9.63
C PRO A 108 -20.96 -8.95 8.15
N GLN A 109 -20.45 -8.10 7.26
CA GLN A 109 -20.72 -8.18 5.82
C GLN A 109 -19.78 -9.20 5.17
N THR A 110 -20.34 -10.18 4.45
CA THR A 110 -19.59 -11.37 4.04
C THR A 110 -19.12 -11.36 2.57
N ARG A 111 -19.43 -10.30 1.79
CA ARG A 111 -19.08 -10.19 0.37
C ARG A 111 -18.86 -8.74 -0.06
N TYR A 112 -17.70 -8.19 0.25
CA TYR A 112 -17.36 -6.83 -0.15
C TYR A 112 -15.85 -6.63 -0.27
N GLN A 113 -15.45 -5.58 -0.98
CA GLN A 113 -14.06 -5.23 -1.17
C GLN A 113 -13.45 -4.70 0.13
N LEU A 114 -12.43 -5.39 0.65
CA LEU A 114 -11.69 -4.95 1.84
C LEU A 114 -10.64 -3.89 1.52
N TYR A 115 -9.97 -4.05 0.38
CA TYR A 115 -8.98 -3.13 -0.16
C TYR A 115 -8.93 -3.30 -1.67
N GLY A 116 -8.86 -2.19 -2.40
CA GLY A 116 -8.84 -2.15 -3.86
C GLY A 116 -7.53 -1.60 -4.39
N GLU A 117 -7.33 -1.69 -5.70
CA GLU A 117 -6.21 -1.03 -6.34
C GLU A 117 -6.33 0.49 -6.19
N LEU A 118 -5.20 1.13 -5.88
CA LEU A 118 -5.13 2.57 -5.75
C LEU A 118 -5.30 3.24 -7.12
N ALA A 119 -6.16 4.26 -7.16
CA ALA A 119 -6.24 5.14 -8.32
C ALA A 119 -4.91 5.86 -8.55
N LEU A 120 -4.65 6.32 -9.78
CA LEU A 120 -3.40 6.97 -10.15
C LEU A 120 -3.02 8.10 -9.17
N ALA A 121 -3.97 8.97 -8.82
CA ALA A 121 -3.73 10.07 -7.90
C ALA A 121 -3.33 9.59 -6.48
N GLN A 122 -3.95 8.52 -5.99
CA GLN A 122 -3.60 7.92 -4.69
C GLN A 122 -2.22 7.27 -4.72
N ARG A 123 -1.86 6.61 -5.84
CA ARG A 123 -0.52 6.04 -6.05
C ARG A 123 0.54 7.14 -6.03
N VAL A 124 0.30 8.24 -6.74
CA VAL A 124 1.19 9.40 -6.75
C VAL A 124 1.36 9.94 -5.33
N LEU A 125 0.27 10.16 -4.58
CA LEU A 125 0.38 10.64 -3.20
C LEU A 125 1.18 9.70 -2.30
N ARG A 126 0.95 8.40 -2.39
CA ARG A 126 1.73 7.41 -1.64
C ARG A 126 3.21 7.48 -2.00
N ASP A 127 3.53 7.59 -3.27
CA ASP A 127 4.92 7.58 -3.75
C ASP A 127 5.67 8.86 -3.39
N PHE A 128 4.97 9.97 -3.09
CA PHE A 128 5.54 11.25 -2.63
C PHE A 128 5.30 11.52 -1.14
N ALA A 129 4.88 10.52 -0.36
CA ALA A 129 4.60 10.66 1.07
C ALA A 129 5.80 11.24 1.85
N ASP A 130 7.00 10.79 1.47
CA ASP A 130 8.26 11.14 2.14
C ASP A 130 8.98 12.35 1.54
N ALA A 131 8.45 12.93 0.46
CA ALA A 131 9.03 14.10 -0.15
C ALA A 131 8.71 15.35 0.69
N GLU A 132 9.66 16.29 0.75
CA GLU A 132 9.41 17.64 1.28
C GLU A 132 8.46 18.40 0.35
N LEU A 133 7.17 18.13 0.50
CA LEU A 133 6.10 18.82 -0.20
C LEU A 133 5.55 19.95 0.67
N ASP A 134 5.50 21.15 0.08
CA ASP A 134 4.83 22.30 0.70
C ASP A 134 3.30 22.18 0.55
N ARG A 135 2.80 21.92 -0.66
CA ARG A 135 1.37 21.93 -0.99
C ARG A 135 1.05 21.01 -2.16
N ILE A 136 -0.08 20.32 -2.08
CA ILE A 136 -0.67 19.53 -3.17
C ILE A 136 -1.99 20.16 -3.58
N ARG A 137 -2.05 20.66 -4.81
CA ARG A 137 -3.25 21.34 -5.34
C ARG A 137 -4.01 20.43 -6.28
N VAL A 138 -5.30 20.26 -5.99
CA VAL A 138 -6.21 19.41 -6.78
C VAL A 138 -7.36 20.26 -7.29
N ASP A 139 -7.53 20.33 -8.60
CA ASP A 139 -8.57 21.16 -9.25
C ASP A 139 -9.96 20.50 -9.23
N SER A 140 -10.00 19.17 -9.33
CA SER A 140 -11.21 18.37 -9.25
C SER A 140 -11.65 18.16 -7.80
N ARG A 141 -12.87 18.60 -7.46
CA ARG A 141 -13.46 18.39 -6.13
C ARG A 141 -13.62 16.91 -5.78
N LEU A 142 -14.08 16.10 -6.73
CA LEU A 142 -14.26 14.65 -6.52
C LEU A 142 -12.93 13.97 -6.22
N THR A 143 -11.87 14.35 -6.93
CA THR A 143 -10.53 13.81 -6.71
C THR A 143 -9.97 14.27 -5.38
N TYR A 144 -10.18 15.55 -5.02
CA TYR A 144 -9.77 16.09 -3.73
C TYR A 144 -10.41 15.33 -2.56
N GLU A 145 -11.73 15.12 -2.60
CA GLU A 145 -12.46 14.39 -1.56
C GLU A 145 -11.96 12.93 -1.42
N ALA A 146 -11.73 12.24 -2.55
CA ALA A 146 -11.19 10.88 -2.55
C ALA A 146 -9.74 10.80 -2.03
N LEU A 147 -8.91 11.82 -2.30
CA LEU A 147 -7.54 11.89 -1.79
C LEU A 147 -7.51 12.27 -0.31
N LEU A 148 -8.44 13.10 0.15
CA LEU A 148 -8.58 13.46 1.55
C LEU A 148 -8.96 12.24 2.39
N GLU A 149 -9.93 11.44 1.92
CA GLU A 149 -10.29 10.18 2.57
C GLU A 149 -9.09 9.23 2.61
N PHE A 150 -8.42 9.04 1.48
CA PHE A 150 -7.24 8.16 1.37
C PHE A 150 -6.09 8.57 2.28
N THR A 151 -5.72 9.85 2.29
CA THR A 151 -4.62 10.35 3.13
C THR A 151 -4.98 10.31 4.60
N SER A 152 -6.20 10.67 4.98
CA SER A 152 -6.66 10.56 6.37
C SER A 152 -6.58 9.13 6.91
N GLU A 153 -6.80 8.13 6.05
CA GLU A 153 -6.80 6.72 6.45
C GLU A 153 -5.39 6.10 6.48
N TYR A 154 -4.53 6.43 5.51
CA TYR A 154 -3.27 5.71 5.31
C TYR A 154 -2.01 6.56 5.48
N ILE A 155 -2.08 7.88 5.26
CA ILE A 155 -0.93 8.81 5.26
C ILE A 155 -1.37 10.12 5.92
N PRO A 156 -1.69 10.09 7.23
CA PRO A 156 -2.29 11.23 7.90
C PRO A 156 -1.40 12.48 7.83
N GLU A 157 -0.08 12.31 7.73
CA GLU A 157 0.90 13.40 7.64
C GLU A 157 0.73 14.26 6.36
N MET A 158 0.13 13.70 5.31
CA MET A 158 -0.08 14.38 4.03
C MET A 158 -1.42 15.13 3.96
N THR A 159 -2.36 14.80 4.85
CA THR A 159 -3.73 15.34 4.86
C THR A 159 -3.74 16.87 4.96
N SER A 160 -2.83 17.45 5.76
CA SER A 160 -2.72 18.90 5.98
C SER A 160 -2.18 19.67 4.78
N LYS A 161 -1.53 18.98 3.83
CA LYS A 161 -0.89 19.58 2.65
C LYS A 161 -1.81 19.61 1.42
N LEU A 162 -2.96 18.94 1.48
CA LEU A 162 -3.95 18.88 0.40
C LEU A 162 -4.80 20.16 0.37
N GLU A 163 -4.83 20.84 -0.78
CA GLU A 163 -5.64 22.02 -1.04
C GLU A 163 -6.53 21.82 -2.28
N HIS A 164 -7.83 22.10 -2.16
CA HIS A 164 -8.70 22.18 -3.33
C HIS A 164 -8.43 23.50 -4.06
N TYR A 165 -7.98 23.41 -5.31
CA TYR A 165 -7.72 24.58 -6.15
C TYR A 165 -8.96 24.92 -6.96
N ASN A 166 -9.66 25.98 -6.59
CA ASN A 166 -10.66 26.59 -7.46
C ASN A 166 -10.00 27.62 -8.37
N CYS A 167 -9.94 27.33 -9.68
CA CYS A 167 -9.59 28.38 -10.63
C CYS A 167 -10.78 29.34 -10.76
N SER A 168 -10.91 30.30 -9.83
CA SER A 168 -11.73 31.48 -10.08
C SER A 168 -10.95 32.36 -11.06
N THR A 169 -11.17 32.13 -12.36
CA THR A 169 -10.71 33.06 -13.39
C THR A 169 -11.36 34.42 -13.11
N ARG A 170 -10.63 35.33 -12.48
CA ARG A 170 -10.89 36.76 -12.55
C ARG A 170 -10.73 37.16 -14.01
N ARG A 171 -11.83 37.09 -14.77
CA ARG A 171 -11.96 37.82 -16.03
C ARG A 171 -11.77 39.30 -15.69
N ARG A 172 -10.66 39.88 -16.14
CA ARG A 172 -10.58 41.31 -16.42
C ARG A 172 -11.06 41.53 -17.84
#